data_AF-A0A3P3CZM6-F1
#
_entry.id   AF-A0A3P3CZM6-F1
#
_cell.length_a   1.000
_cell.length_b   1.000
_cell.length_c   1.000
_cell.angle_alpha   90.00
_cell.angle_beta   90.00
_cell.angle_gamma   90.00
#
_symmetry.space_group_name_H-M   'P 1'
#
loop_
_entity.id
_entity.type
_entity.pdbx_description
1 polymer ?
#
loop_
_entity_poly.entity_id
_entity_poly.type
_entity_poly.pdbx_seq_one_letter_code
_entity_poly.pdbx_strand_id
1 'polypeptide(L)'
;MLPPEATPIRRLSLEEGISEGTLHIWRREARNKGQLLPDAEAGPEDWSSRDKFAAVLEAAALNEADLAAWCRERGLYPEQIKAWRQACEAANDRAQANTAKASQTSREERKRIKALERELARKERALAEAAALLVLRKKAAGDLGRGRGRMISTPDRKTTARLIEEAMAAGVRRTRACAALQISERTLRRWRQGMPAGEVHADRRPGALRPAPANKLSDEECADILSVCNSSEFASLPPSRIVPRLADQGRYIASESSFCRVLRAHGQQHHRGRSRAPRRLNPPTSYQATGPCQIWTWDITWMPGPIAGSFFYLYLILDIFSRKIVGWEVHEMERAELAAGVVQRAVWAEACIARPKVLHADNGAPMKGVTMKTTLERLGITASYSRPRVSNDNPFSEALFRTCKYRQAWPRKGFADKAQAQAWVKAFVNWYNAEHLHSALRFVTPNSRHAGEEPRMLAKRADLYAKARAANPQRWTGKARNWQPIGPVWLNPQRNVSAAGIRDAA
;
A
#
# COMPACT_ATOMS: atom_id res chain seq x y z
N MET A 1 86.39 -10.78 48.25
CA MET A 1 85.07 -11.23 47.71
C MET A 1 84.08 -11.67 48.77
N LEU A 2 84.53 -12.02 49.97
CA LEU A 2 83.67 -12.37 51.10
C LEU A 2 83.89 -11.37 52.24
N PRO A 3 82.89 -11.12 53.10
CA PRO A 3 83.04 -10.27 54.28
C PRO A 3 84.14 -10.78 55.24
N PRO A 4 84.79 -9.93 56.05
CA PRO A 4 84.44 -8.52 56.34
C PRO A 4 85.05 -7.48 55.39
N GLU A 5 86.00 -7.83 54.54
CA GLU A 5 86.61 -6.91 53.55
C GLU A 5 86.18 -7.28 52.12
N ALA A 6 85.05 -6.73 51.68
CA ALA A 6 84.49 -7.00 50.35
C ALA A 6 85.23 -6.22 49.25
N THR A 7 86.38 -6.73 48.79
CA THR A 7 87.13 -6.14 47.66
C THR A 7 86.41 -6.37 46.32
N PRO A 8 86.19 -5.32 45.49
CA PRO A 8 85.59 -5.47 44.15
C PRO A 8 86.37 -6.43 43.25
N ILE A 9 85.67 -7.17 42.39
CA ILE A 9 86.26 -8.19 41.49
C ILE A 9 87.41 -7.62 40.66
N ARG A 10 87.22 -6.40 40.14
CA ARG A 10 88.22 -5.68 39.35
C ARG A 10 89.50 -5.36 40.13
N ARG A 11 89.37 -5.00 41.41
CA ARG A 11 90.51 -4.72 42.28
C ARG A 11 91.22 -6.01 42.69
N LEU A 12 90.46 -7.07 43.01
CA LEU A 12 91.01 -8.39 43.31
C LEU A 12 91.75 -9.00 42.10
N SER A 13 91.26 -8.75 40.89
CA SER A 13 91.90 -9.16 39.64
C SER A 13 93.27 -8.51 39.47
N LEU A 14 93.38 -7.21 39.80
CA LEU A 14 94.63 -6.45 39.74
C LEU A 14 95.63 -6.83 40.84
N GLU A 15 95.16 -7.11 42.05
CA GLU A 15 96.01 -7.47 43.21
C GLU A 15 96.57 -8.90 43.09
N GLU A 16 95.75 -9.86 42.65
CA GLU A 16 96.11 -11.29 42.63
C GLU A 16 96.55 -11.81 41.25
N GLY A 17 96.46 -10.99 40.20
CA GLY A 17 96.82 -11.35 38.83
C GLY A 17 95.90 -12.38 38.15
N ILE A 18 94.70 -12.62 38.71
CA ILE A 18 93.70 -13.56 38.18
C ILE A 18 92.72 -12.80 37.26
N SER A 19 92.34 -13.37 36.11
CA SER A 19 91.40 -12.70 35.20
C SER A 19 90.01 -12.49 35.82
N GLU A 20 89.39 -11.33 35.56
CA GLU A 20 88.01 -11.04 35.99
C GLU A 20 87.03 -12.14 35.54
N GLY A 21 87.22 -12.68 34.34
CA GLY A 21 86.39 -13.78 33.81
C GLY A 21 86.45 -15.04 34.66
N THR A 22 87.64 -15.45 35.11
CA THR A 22 87.83 -16.59 36.01
C THR A 22 87.17 -16.33 37.36
N LEU A 23 87.33 -15.12 37.91
CA LEU A 23 86.72 -14.72 39.17
C LEU A 23 85.18 -14.70 39.09
N HIS A 24 84.60 -14.27 37.97
CA HIS A 24 83.16 -14.35 37.71
C HIS A 24 82.65 -15.79 37.59
N ILE A 25 83.42 -16.69 36.96
CA ILE A 25 83.08 -18.12 36.85
C ILE A 25 83.05 -18.76 38.23
N TRP A 26 84.10 -18.57 39.04
CA TRP A 26 84.16 -19.12 40.39
C TRP A 26 83.04 -18.58 41.28
N ARG A 27 82.69 -17.30 41.14
CA ARG A 27 81.55 -16.71 41.84
C ARG A 27 80.22 -17.33 41.39
N ARG A 28 80.04 -17.59 40.10
CA ARG A 28 78.85 -18.27 39.55
C ARG A 28 78.75 -19.72 40.05
N GLU A 29 79.88 -20.43 40.13
CA GLU A 29 79.93 -21.79 40.68
C GLU A 29 79.62 -21.82 42.17
N ALA A 30 80.15 -20.87 42.94
CA ALA A 30 79.82 -20.71 44.36
C ALA A 30 78.33 -20.37 44.58
N ARG A 31 77.74 -19.52 43.74
CA ARG A 31 76.29 -19.24 43.73
C ARG A 31 75.46 -20.50 43.41
N ASN A 32 75.91 -21.33 42.47
CA ASN A 32 75.25 -22.60 42.18
C ASN A 32 75.35 -23.61 43.33
N LYS A 33 76.38 -23.50 44.17
CA LYS A 33 76.54 -24.28 45.41
C LYS A 33 75.77 -23.70 46.61
N GLY A 34 74.96 -22.66 46.38
CA GLY A 34 74.09 -22.06 47.41
C GLY A 34 74.79 -21.06 48.33
N GLN A 35 76.01 -20.60 47.99
CA GLN A 35 76.69 -19.56 48.76
C GLN A 35 76.19 -18.16 48.37
N LEU A 36 75.76 -17.38 49.37
CA LEU A 36 75.25 -16.03 49.18
C LEU A 36 76.41 -15.04 48.96
N LEU A 37 76.56 -14.56 47.73
CA LEU A 37 77.66 -13.70 47.28
C LEU A 37 77.11 -12.42 46.61
N PRO A 38 76.68 -11.42 47.41
CA PRO A 38 76.19 -10.14 46.89
C PRO A 38 77.30 -9.41 46.13
N ASP A 39 76.92 -8.52 45.18
CA ASP A 39 77.90 -7.68 44.50
C ASP A 39 78.26 -6.49 45.37
N ALA A 40 79.54 -6.12 45.40
CA ALA A 40 79.97 -4.96 46.17
C ALA A 40 79.33 -3.65 45.65
N GLU A 41 78.77 -3.65 44.43
CA GLU A 41 78.07 -2.52 43.80
C GLU A 41 76.54 -2.71 43.67
N ALA A 42 75.94 -3.83 44.10
CA ALA A 42 74.51 -4.08 43.88
C ALA A 42 73.63 -3.44 44.97
N GLY A 43 72.70 -2.58 44.56
CA GLY A 43 71.69 -2.02 45.45
C GLY A 43 70.55 -3.00 45.76
N PRO A 44 69.65 -2.67 46.71
CA PRO A 44 68.57 -3.57 47.14
C PRO A 44 67.57 -3.98 46.03
N GLU A 45 67.49 -3.21 44.95
CA GLU A 45 66.55 -3.46 43.84
C GLU A 45 67.06 -4.49 42.82
N ASP A 46 68.37 -4.71 42.74
CA ASP A 46 69.01 -5.59 41.74
C ASP A 46 68.96 -7.09 42.11
N TRP A 47 68.29 -7.42 43.22
CA TRP A 47 68.15 -8.80 43.68
C TRP A 47 67.12 -9.58 42.85
N SER A 48 67.52 -10.74 42.33
CA SER A 48 66.62 -11.61 41.56
C SER A 48 65.54 -12.24 42.45
N SER A 49 64.44 -12.71 41.87
CA SER A 49 63.39 -13.42 42.63
C SER A 49 63.92 -14.63 43.41
N ARG A 50 64.99 -15.27 42.93
CA ARG A 50 65.65 -16.40 43.59
C ARG A 50 66.48 -15.95 44.79
N ASP A 51 67.18 -14.82 44.68
CA ASP A 51 68.00 -14.27 45.76
C ASP A 51 67.12 -13.70 46.88
N LYS A 52 66.02 -13.03 46.51
CA LYS A 52 64.99 -12.55 47.45
C LYS A 52 64.37 -13.71 48.23
N PHE A 53 64.12 -14.84 47.55
CA PHE A 53 63.60 -16.05 48.20
C PHE A 53 64.63 -16.72 49.13
N ALA A 54 65.89 -16.83 48.70
CA ALA A 54 66.97 -17.36 49.54
C ALA A 54 67.22 -16.50 50.79
N ALA A 55 67.18 -15.18 50.64
CA ALA A 55 67.29 -14.23 51.75
C ALA A 55 66.15 -14.40 52.76
N VAL A 56 64.91 -14.58 52.30
CA VAL A 56 63.76 -14.86 53.18
C VAL A 56 63.93 -16.19 53.92
N LEU A 57 64.53 -17.21 53.29
CA LEU A 57 64.80 -18.51 53.93
C LEU A 57 65.90 -18.41 55.00
N GLU A 58 67.03 -17.76 54.71
CA GLU A 58 68.13 -17.58 55.67
C GLU A 58 67.70 -16.71 56.87
N ALA A 59 66.92 -15.66 56.60
CA ALA A 59 66.40 -14.76 57.63
C ALA A 59 65.29 -15.39 58.50
N ALA A 60 64.66 -16.49 58.06
CA ALA A 60 63.51 -17.06 58.75
C ALA A 60 63.83 -17.63 60.15
N ALA A 61 65.09 -18.01 60.40
CA ALA A 61 65.54 -18.61 61.66
C ALA A 61 66.25 -17.64 62.61
N LEU A 62 66.39 -16.36 62.23
CA LEU A 62 67.11 -15.36 63.02
C LEU A 62 66.15 -14.62 63.98
N ASN A 63 66.62 -14.31 65.19
CA ASN A 63 65.89 -13.43 66.10
C ASN A 63 66.00 -11.96 65.63
N GLU A 64 65.26 -11.02 66.22
CA GLU A 64 65.23 -9.62 65.75
C GLU A 64 66.61 -8.92 65.80
N ALA A 65 67.45 -9.24 66.79
CA ALA A 65 68.79 -8.68 66.92
C ALA A 65 69.74 -9.25 65.86
N ASP A 66 69.69 -10.55 65.63
CA ASP A 66 70.50 -11.26 64.65
C ASP A 66 70.05 -10.95 63.22
N LEU A 67 68.75 -10.77 62.99
CA LEU A 67 68.20 -10.32 61.71
C LEU A 67 68.67 -8.90 61.38
N ALA A 68 68.68 -8.00 62.36
CA ALA A 68 69.19 -6.64 62.16
C ALA A 68 70.70 -6.63 61.86
N ALA A 69 71.48 -7.49 62.51
CA ALA A 69 72.91 -7.67 62.20
C ALA A 69 73.12 -8.27 60.80
N TRP A 70 72.40 -9.34 60.47
CA TRP A 70 72.46 -10.04 59.19
C TRP A 70 72.05 -9.15 58.01
N CYS A 71 71.01 -8.33 58.20
CA CYS A 71 70.57 -7.32 57.24
C CYS A 71 71.64 -6.23 57.02
N ARG A 72 72.30 -5.74 58.08
CA ARG A 72 73.39 -4.74 57.96
C ARG A 72 74.59 -5.30 57.20
N GLU A 73 75.00 -6.53 57.47
CA GLU A 73 76.10 -7.20 56.75
C GLU A 73 75.86 -7.31 55.24
N ARG A 74 74.58 -7.36 54.83
CA ARG A 74 74.16 -7.59 53.44
C ARG A 74 73.54 -6.36 52.78
N GLY A 75 73.56 -5.21 53.45
CA GLY A 75 73.02 -3.94 52.93
C GLY A 75 71.50 -3.93 52.74
N LEU A 76 70.76 -4.70 53.55
CA LEU A 76 69.30 -4.83 53.49
C LEU A 76 68.63 -4.20 54.71
N TYR A 77 67.34 -3.88 54.56
CA TYR A 77 66.46 -3.49 55.66
C TYR A 77 65.55 -4.67 56.09
N PRO A 78 65.30 -4.88 57.39
CA PRO A 78 64.38 -5.93 57.87
C PRO A 78 62.99 -5.87 57.22
N GLU A 79 62.50 -4.67 56.88
CA GLU A 79 61.23 -4.43 56.20
C GLU A 79 61.20 -5.02 54.78
N GLN A 80 62.34 -5.04 54.08
CA GLN A 80 62.45 -5.61 52.74
C GLN A 80 62.31 -7.13 52.77
N ILE A 81 62.93 -7.79 53.75
CA ILE A 81 62.78 -9.24 53.98
C ILE A 81 61.32 -9.58 54.30
N LYS A 82 60.66 -8.77 55.14
CA LYS A 82 59.25 -8.95 55.47
C LYS A 82 58.34 -8.79 54.24
N ALA A 83 58.59 -7.80 53.40
CA ALA A 83 57.84 -7.59 52.16
C ALA A 83 58.04 -8.74 51.16
N TRP A 84 59.27 -9.24 51.01
CA TRP A 84 59.55 -10.38 50.12
C TRP A 84 58.90 -11.67 50.63
N ARG A 85 58.90 -11.89 51.95
CA ARG A 85 58.18 -13.02 52.56
C ARG A 85 56.69 -13.00 52.24
N GLN A 86 56.04 -11.85 52.44
CA GLN A 86 54.60 -11.69 52.13
C GLN A 86 54.31 -11.91 50.63
N ALA A 87 55.20 -11.44 49.75
CA ALA A 87 55.06 -11.65 48.31
C ALA A 87 55.20 -13.13 47.93
N CYS A 88 56.09 -13.89 48.58
CA CYS A 88 56.22 -15.33 48.38
C CYS A 88 54.98 -16.09 48.90
N GLU A 89 54.45 -15.72 50.06
CA GLU A 89 53.25 -16.33 50.65
C GLU A 89 52.00 -16.11 49.75
N ALA A 90 51.86 -14.95 49.10
CA ALA A 90 50.70 -14.60 48.28
C ALA A 90 50.79 -15.00 46.79
N ALA A 91 51.89 -15.61 46.34
CA ALA A 91 52.16 -15.86 44.91
C ALA A 91 51.20 -16.89 44.29
N ASN A 92 50.85 -17.94 45.04
CA ASN A 92 49.94 -18.99 44.56
C ASN A 92 48.50 -18.49 44.38
N ASP A 93 48.03 -17.61 45.27
CA ASP A 93 46.64 -17.11 45.23
C ASP A 93 46.38 -16.23 44.01
N ARG A 94 47.37 -15.39 43.63
CA ARG A 94 47.26 -14.50 42.45
C ARG A 94 47.29 -15.27 41.12
N ALA A 95 48.10 -16.32 41.04
CA ALA A 95 48.16 -17.16 39.84
C ALA A 95 46.84 -17.91 39.60
N GLN A 96 46.24 -18.48 40.65
CA GLN A 96 44.96 -19.18 40.57
C GLN A 96 43.80 -18.25 40.18
N ALA A 97 43.74 -17.05 40.77
CA ALA A 97 42.69 -16.06 40.47
C ALA A 97 42.71 -15.57 39.00
N ASN A 98 43.89 -15.33 38.44
CA ASN A 98 44.03 -14.88 37.05
C ASN A 98 43.63 -15.97 36.04
N THR A 99 43.97 -17.23 36.32
CA THR A 99 43.65 -18.36 35.45
C THR A 99 42.14 -18.65 35.43
N ALA A 100 41.48 -18.54 36.58
CA ALA A 100 40.03 -18.68 36.69
C ALA A 100 39.28 -17.62 35.87
N LYS A 101 39.70 -16.35 35.95
CA LYS A 101 39.08 -15.22 35.24
C LYS A 101 39.25 -15.32 33.71
N ALA A 102 40.40 -15.78 33.22
CA ALA A 102 40.65 -16.04 31.80
C ALA A 102 39.80 -17.21 31.25
N SER A 103 39.60 -18.27 32.05
CA SER A 103 38.77 -19.40 31.64
C SER A 103 37.28 -19.04 31.50
N GLN A 104 36.78 -18.17 32.40
CA GLN A 104 35.38 -17.75 32.43
C GLN A 104 35.04 -16.86 31.23
N THR A 105 35.90 -15.88 30.92
CA THR A 105 35.75 -14.98 29.76
C THR A 105 35.73 -15.77 28.43
N SER A 106 36.67 -16.70 28.25
CA SER A 106 36.70 -17.58 27.07
C SER A 106 35.42 -18.40 26.89
N ARG A 107 34.80 -18.87 27.98
CA ARG A 107 33.55 -19.63 27.94
C ARG A 107 32.35 -18.76 27.54
N GLU A 108 32.31 -17.51 27.98
CA GLU A 108 31.26 -16.54 27.64
C GLU A 108 31.32 -16.11 26.17
N GLU A 109 32.52 -15.86 25.65
CA GLU A 109 32.73 -15.54 24.24
C GLU A 109 32.31 -16.69 23.32
N ARG A 110 32.69 -17.93 23.64
CA ARG A 110 32.23 -19.12 22.89
C ARG A 110 30.71 -19.25 22.87
N LYS A 111 30.03 -18.95 23.97
CA LYS A 111 28.56 -18.94 24.03
C LYS A 111 27.97 -17.86 23.11
N ARG A 112 28.59 -16.67 23.07
CA ARG A 112 28.14 -15.54 22.25
C ARG A 112 28.32 -15.82 20.75
N ILE A 113 29.46 -16.37 20.34
CA ILE A 113 29.71 -16.78 18.95
C ILE A 113 28.66 -17.79 18.50
N LYS A 114 28.42 -18.84 19.30
CA LYS A 114 27.41 -19.86 18.99
C LYS A 114 25.99 -19.28 18.91
N ALA A 115 25.66 -18.25 19.68
CA ALA A 115 24.37 -17.56 19.61
C ALA A 115 24.25 -16.73 18.31
N LEU A 116 25.30 -15.98 17.95
CA LEU A 116 25.35 -15.19 16.73
C LEU A 116 25.29 -16.05 15.46
N GLU A 117 26.01 -17.18 15.42
CA GLU A 117 25.95 -18.14 14.32
C GLU A 117 24.53 -18.68 14.10
N ARG A 118 23.82 -19.02 15.19
CA ARG A 118 22.42 -19.47 15.12
C ARG A 118 21.50 -18.36 14.61
N GLU A 119 21.74 -17.12 15.00
CA GLU A 119 20.96 -15.98 14.54
C GLU A 119 21.21 -15.70 13.05
N LEU A 120 22.47 -15.75 12.60
CA LEU A 120 22.85 -15.60 11.20
C LEU A 120 22.17 -16.67 10.33
N ALA A 121 22.30 -17.94 10.71
CA ALA A 121 21.65 -19.05 10.00
C ALA A 121 20.12 -18.91 9.93
N ARG A 122 19.49 -18.33 10.97
CA ARG A 122 18.05 -18.03 10.97
C ARG A 122 17.71 -16.90 10.00
N LYS A 123 18.51 -15.83 9.96
CA LYS A 123 18.31 -14.68 9.06
C LYS A 123 18.52 -15.06 7.60
N GLU A 124 19.57 -15.83 7.29
CA GLU A 124 19.83 -16.33 5.93
C GLU A 124 18.69 -17.18 5.39
N ARG A 125 18.15 -18.11 6.21
CA ARG A 125 16.96 -18.90 5.84
C ARG A 125 15.74 -18.03 5.56
N ALA A 126 15.51 -16.99 6.36
CA ALA A 126 14.40 -16.07 6.17
C ALA A 126 14.56 -15.24 4.87
N LEU A 127 15.79 -14.82 4.56
CA LEU A 127 16.11 -14.09 3.34
C LEU A 127 15.94 -14.96 2.09
N ALA A 128 16.42 -16.21 2.13
CA ALA A 128 16.21 -17.18 1.05
C ALA A 128 14.71 -17.45 0.79
N GLU A 129 13.93 -17.64 1.86
CA GLU A 129 12.47 -17.80 1.77
C GLU A 129 11.78 -16.57 1.15
N ALA A 130 12.19 -15.36 1.55
CA ALA A 130 11.63 -14.11 1.01
C ALA A 130 11.97 -13.92 -0.48
N ALA A 131 13.22 -14.20 -0.87
CA ALA A 131 13.66 -14.12 -2.27
C ALA A 131 12.89 -15.11 -3.16
N ALA A 132 12.76 -16.35 -2.71
CA ALA A 132 12.02 -17.38 -3.44
C ALA A 132 10.51 -17.03 -3.59
N LEU A 133 9.89 -16.43 -2.57
CA LEU A 133 8.51 -15.94 -2.65
C LEU A 133 8.34 -14.78 -3.66
N LEU A 134 9.32 -13.89 -3.78
CA LEU A 134 9.30 -12.82 -4.79
C LEU A 134 9.41 -13.39 -6.21
N VAL A 135 10.32 -14.35 -6.42
CA VAL A 135 10.46 -15.04 -7.71
C VAL A 135 9.18 -15.77 -8.09
N LEU A 136 8.57 -16.49 -7.13
CA LEU A 136 7.31 -17.19 -7.31
C LEU A 136 6.20 -16.23 -7.76
N ARG A 137 6.05 -15.08 -7.09
CA ARG A 137 5.04 -14.07 -7.45
C ARG A 137 5.28 -13.47 -8.84
N LYS A 138 6.54 -13.23 -9.21
CA LYS A 138 6.91 -12.73 -10.53
C LYS A 138 6.55 -13.73 -11.64
N LYS A 139 6.89 -15.01 -11.46
CA LYS A 139 6.54 -16.09 -12.40
C LYS A 139 5.03 -16.32 -12.49
N ALA A 140 4.30 -16.03 -11.42
CA ALA A 140 2.85 -16.20 -11.33
C ALA A 140 2.02 -15.01 -11.83
N ALA A 141 2.64 -13.95 -12.35
CA ALA A 141 1.96 -12.71 -12.77
C ALA A 141 0.95 -12.87 -13.93
N GLY A 142 0.75 -14.09 -14.44
CA GLY A 142 -0.35 -14.43 -15.36
C GLY A 142 -1.70 -14.67 -14.67
N ASP A 143 -2.65 -15.25 -15.41
CA ASP A 143 -4.05 -15.45 -14.99
C ASP A 143 -4.26 -16.52 -13.89
N LEU A 144 -3.17 -16.96 -13.25
CA LEU A 144 -3.11 -18.02 -12.24
C LEU A 144 -3.54 -17.55 -10.84
N GLY A 145 -3.50 -16.25 -10.57
CA GLY A 145 -3.67 -15.68 -9.22
C GLY A 145 -5.04 -15.08 -8.93
N ARG A 146 -6.15 -15.83 -9.02
CA ARG A 146 -7.47 -15.32 -8.61
C ARG A 146 -8.39 -16.38 -7.97
N GLY A 147 -8.60 -16.23 -6.66
CA GLY A 147 -9.85 -16.54 -5.93
C GLY A 147 -10.36 -17.99 -5.85
N ARG A 148 -10.99 -18.33 -4.72
CA ARG A 148 -11.70 -19.61 -4.53
C ARG A 148 -12.90 -19.71 -5.49
N GLY A 149 -13.08 -20.88 -6.13
CA GLY A 149 -14.29 -21.20 -6.91
C GLY A 149 -14.15 -21.06 -8.43
N ARG A 150 -13.08 -20.44 -8.95
CA ARG A 150 -12.83 -20.36 -10.39
C ARG A 150 -12.50 -21.75 -10.97
N MET A 151 -12.86 -21.96 -12.23
CA MET A 151 -12.38 -23.09 -13.02
C MET A 151 -10.94 -22.79 -13.44
N ILE A 152 -10.01 -23.67 -13.07
CA ILE A 152 -8.58 -23.54 -13.44
C ILE A 152 -8.30 -24.63 -14.46
N SER A 153 -7.82 -24.22 -15.63
CA SER A 153 -7.52 -25.13 -16.73
C SER A 153 -6.47 -26.16 -16.31
N THR A 154 -6.46 -27.34 -16.94
CA THR A 154 -5.46 -28.37 -16.63
C THR A 154 -4.02 -27.87 -16.84
N PRO A 155 -3.68 -27.12 -17.91
CA PRO A 155 -2.35 -26.52 -18.07
C PRO A 155 -1.97 -25.56 -16.94
N ASP A 156 -2.91 -24.74 -16.47
CA ASP A 156 -2.70 -23.80 -15.38
C ASP A 156 -2.46 -24.52 -14.05
N ARG A 157 -3.19 -25.61 -13.79
CA ARG A 157 -2.96 -26.46 -12.61
C ARG A 157 -1.57 -27.08 -12.63
N LYS A 158 -1.10 -27.57 -13.79
CA LYS A 158 0.25 -28.13 -13.96
C LYS A 158 1.32 -27.07 -13.67
N THR A 159 1.17 -25.88 -14.26
CA THR A 159 2.08 -24.75 -14.06
C THR A 159 2.12 -24.31 -12.60
N THR A 160 0.96 -24.20 -11.95
CA THR A 160 0.84 -23.82 -10.54
C THR A 160 1.50 -24.86 -9.62
N ALA A 161 1.29 -26.15 -9.87
CA ALA A 161 1.90 -27.21 -9.09
C ALA A 161 3.44 -27.19 -9.22
N ARG A 162 3.96 -27.04 -10.45
CA ARG A 162 5.40 -26.93 -10.72
C ARG A 162 6.04 -25.73 -10.02
N LEU A 163 5.41 -24.56 -10.11
CA LEU A 163 5.93 -23.34 -9.46
C LEU A 163 5.99 -23.47 -7.93
N ILE A 164 5.03 -24.18 -7.33
CA ILE A 164 5.04 -24.46 -5.88
C ILE A 164 6.17 -25.42 -5.52
N GLU A 165 6.43 -26.44 -6.34
CA GLU A 165 7.56 -27.35 -6.14
C GLU A 165 8.90 -26.64 -6.28
N GLU A 166 9.08 -25.80 -7.31
CA GLU A 166 10.27 -24.95 -7.49
C GLU A 166 10.49 -24.05 -6.25
N ALA A 167 9.43 -23.43 -5.72
CA ALA A 167 9.52 -22.59 -4.53
C ALA A 167 9.84 -23.41 -3.26
N MET A 168 9.28 -24.62 -3.13
CA MET A 168 9.59 -25.52 -2.02
C MET A 168 11.05 -26.00 -2.06
N ALA A 169 11.57 -26.34 -3.25
CA ALA A 169 12.97 -26.69 -3.44
C ALA A 169 13.90 -25.52 -3.08
N ALA A 170 13.46 -24.28 -3.31
CA ALA A 170 14.16 -23.06 -2.87
C ALA A 170 13.98 -22.71 -1.38
N GLY A 171 13.37 -23.59 -0.58
CA GLY A 171 13.25 -23.43 0.88
C GLY A 171 11.96 -22.76 1.37
N VAL A 172 10.99 -22.48 0.49
CA VAL A 172 9.70 -21.90 0.89
C VAL A 172 8.77 -22.96 1.49
N ARG A 173 8.15 -22.64 2.63
CA ARG A 173 7.12 -23.51 3.20
C ARG A 173 5.94 -23.65 2.23
N ARG A 174 5.46 -24.87 2.01
CA ARG A 174 4.31 -25.17 1.13
C ARG A 174 3.11 -24.25 1.35
N THR A 175 2.77 -23.96 2.61
CA THR A 175 1.65 -23.07 2.95
C THR A 175 1.82 -21.65 2.40
N ARG A 176 3.04 -21.10 2.49
CA ARG A 176 3.38 -19.77 1.98
C ARG A 176 3.46 -19.74 0.46
N ALA A 177 4.00 -20.79 -0.17
CA ALA A 177 4.00 -20.93 -1.63
C ALA A 177 2.57 -21.00 -2.19
N CYS A 178 1.70 -21.81 -1.58
CA CYS A 178 0.27 -21.88 -1.94
C CYS A 178 -0.42 -20.52 -1.76
N ALA A 179 -0.19 -19.84 -0.64
CA ALA A 179 -0.78 -18.54 -0.35
C ALA A 179 -0.32 -17.45 -1.33
N ALA A 180 0.94 -17.48 -1.77
CA ALA A 180 1.45 -16.56 -2.78
C ALA A 180 0.75 -16.70 -4.14
N LEU A 181 0.29 -17.91 -4.47
CA LEU A 181 -0.52 -18.20 -5.67
C LEU A 181 -2.03 -18.15 -5.42
N GLN A 182 -2.46 -17.68 -4.25
CA GLN A 182 -3.86 -17.60 -3.84
C GLN A 182 -4.63 -18.93 -3.88
N ILE A 183 -3.93 -20.07 -3.72
CA ILE A 183 -4.57 -21.38 -3.57
C ILE A 183 -4.39 -21.92 -2.16
N SER A 184 -5.31 -22.78 -1.71
CA SER A 184 -5.14 -23.48 -0.44
C SER A 184 -4.28 -24.73 -0.62
N GLU A 185 -3.56 -25.12 0.43
CA GLU A 185 -2.80 -26.39 0.42
C GLU A 185 -3.71 -27.59 0.15
N ARG A 186 -4.95 -27.58 0.68
CA ARG A 186 -5.96 -28.63 0.41
C ARG A 186 -6.32 -28.72 -1.07
N THR A 187 -6.37 -27.59 -1.77
CA THR A 187 -6.64 -27.54 -3.22
C THR A 187 -5.52 -28.22 -4.00
N LEU A 188 -4.26 -27.92 -3.66
CA LEU A 188 -3.09 -28.54 -4.30
C LEU A 188 -3.06 -30.06 -4.03
N ARG A 189 -3.30 -30.48 -2.79
CA ARG A 189 -3.39 -31.91 -2.44
C ARG A 189 -4.46 -32.63 -3.25
N ARG A 190 -5.65 -32.03 -3.39
CA ARG A 190 -6.76 -32.60 -4.19
C ARG A 190 -6.40 -32.72 -5.68
N TRP A 191 -5.63 -31.78 -6.23
CA TRP A 191 -5.17 -31.88 -7.62
C TRP A 191 -4.22 -33.05 -7.85
N ARG A 192 -3.44 -33.42 -6.83
CA ARG A 192 -2.37 -34.42 -6.93
C ARG A 192 -2.71 -35.78 -6.32
N GLN A 193 -3.86 -35.92 -5.67
CA GLN A 193 -4.24 -37.16 -5.00
C GLN A 193 -4.29 -38.32 -6.01
N GLY A 194 -3.44 -39.32 -5.81
CA GLY A 194 -3.34 -40.50 -6.69
C GLY A 194 -2.73 -40.22 -8.08
N MET A 195 -2.03 -39.09 -8.26
CA MET A 195 -1.33 -38.73 -9.50
C MET A 195 0.19 -38.85 -9.33
N PRO A 196 0.95 -39.21 -10.38
CA PRO A 196 2.41 -39.20 -10.36
C PRO A 196 3.00 -37.80 -10.11
N ALA A 197 4.27 -37.73 -9.74
CA ALA A 197 4.97 -36.47 -9.51
C ALA A 197 4.91 -35.58 -10.78
N GLY A 198 4.51 -34.32 -10.62
CA GLY A 198 4.32 -33.37 -11.73
C GLY A 198 2.96 -33.41 -12.42
N GLU A 199 2.08 -34.38 -12.13
CA GLU A 199 0.75 -34.48 -12.72
C GLU A 199 -0.38 -33.99 -11.81
N VAL A 200 -1.47 -33.55 -12.44
CA VAL A 200 -2.66 -33.01 -11.76
C VAL A 200 -3.94 -33.45 -12.47
N HIS A 201 -4.99 -33.72 -11.69
CA HIS A 201 -6.34 -33.97 -12.22
C HIS A 201 -6.91 -32.73 -12.94
N ALA A 202 -7.62 -32.97 -14.04
CA ALA A 202 -8.45 -31.96 -14.71
C ALA A 202 -9.60 -31.45 -13.81
N ASP A 203 -10.19 -30.31 -14.16
CA ASP A 203 -11.43 -29.87 -13.48
C ASP A 203 -12.58 -30.79 -13.91
N ARG A 204 -13.19 -31.48 -12.94
CA ARG A 204 -14.31 -32.40 -13.21
C ARG A 204 -15.67 -31.70 -13.27
N ARG A 205 -15.73 -30.39 -12.99
CA ARG A 205 -16.98 -29.61 -13.01
C ARG A 205 -17.71 -29.57 -14.36
N PRO A 206 -17.02 -29.54 -15.53
CA PRO A 206 -17.67 -29.61 -16.83
C PRO A 206 -18.34 -30.97 -17.12
N GLY A 207 -17.74 -32.07 -16.66
CA GLY A 207 -18.25 -33.43 -16.86
C GLY A 207 -19.11 -33.95 -15.69
N ALA A 208 -19.44 -33.09 -14.72
CA ALA A 208 -20.24 -33.49 -13.58
C ALA A 208 -21.69 -33.72 -14.04
N LEU A 209 -22.15 -34.97 -13.98
CA LEU A 209 -23.57 -35.31 -14.11
C LEU A 209 -24.32 -34.63 -12.98
N ARG A 210 -25.06 -33.56 -13.30
CA ARG A 210 -25.93 -32.88 -12.35
C ARG A 210 -27.35 -33.39 -12.57
N PRO A 211 -28.05 -33.88 -11.53
CA PRO A 211 -29.45 -34.25 -11.68
C PRO A 211 -30.24 -33.04 -12.15
N ALA A 212 -31.29 -33.29 -12.94
CA ALA A 212 -32.21 -32.23 -13.35
C ALA A 212 -32.77 -31.56 -12.08
N PRO A 213 -32.84 -30.23 -12.05
CA PRO A 213 -33.34 -29.53 -10.86
C PRO A 213 -34.82 -29.86 -10.68
N ALA A 214 -35.25 -30.09 -9.43
CA ALA A 214 -36.61 -30.53 -9.09
C ALA A 214 -37.71 -29.56 -9.53
N ASN A 215 -37.36 -28.30 -9.78
CA ASN A 215 -38.27 -27.24 -10.25
C ASN A 215 -38.22 -27.02 -11.78
N LYS A 216 -37.63 -27.95 -12.53
CA LYS A 216 -37.68 -27.92 -14.00
C LYS A 216 -39.12 -28.22 -14.41
N LEU A 217 -39.68 -27.35 -15.26
CA LEU A 217 -40.99 -27.59 -15.85
C LEU A 217 -40.97 -28.89 -16.66
N SER A 218 -42.06 -29.65 -16.58
CA SER A 218 -42.30 -30.81 -17.44
C SER A 218 -42.50 -30.39 -18.89
N ASP A 219 -42.38 -31.34 -19.81
CA ASP A 219 -42.64 -31.08 -21.22
C ASP A 219 -44.14 -30.76 -21.46
N GLU A 220 -45.03 -31.32 -20.65
CA GLU A 220 -46.48 -31.02 -20.63
C GLU A 220 -46.76 -29.58 -20.18
N GLU A 221 -46.12 -29.11 -19.09
CA GLU A 221 -46.26 -27.72 -18.63
C GLU A 221 -45.69 -26.74 -19.67
N CYS A 222 -44.59 -27.09 -20.33
CA CYS A 222 -44.05 -26.29 -21.43
C CYS A 222 -45.02 -26.22 -22.62
N ALA A 223 -45.65 -27.34 -22.97
CA ALA A 223 -46.66 -27.40 -24.02
C ALA A 223 -47.91 -26.57 -23.66
N ASP A 224 -48.36 -26.60 -22.40
CA ASP A 224 -49.51 -25.81 -21.94
C ASP A 224 -49.20 -24.30 -22.00
N ILE A 225 -47.99 -23.88 -21.60
CA ILE A 225 -47.54 -22.49 -21.76
C ILE A 225 -47.62 -22.04 -23.23
N LEU A 226 -47.15 -22.88 -24.16
CA LEU A 226 -47.16 -22.56 -25.59
C LEU A 226 -48.59 -22.52 -26.15
N SER A 227 -49.43 -23.47 -25.75
CA SER A 227 -50.84 -23.53 -26.14
C SER A 227 -51.58 -22.26 -25.70
N VAL A 228 -51.42 -21.88 -24.43
CA VAL A 228 -52.04 -20.68 -23.87
C VAL A 228 -51.52 -19.42 -24.55
N CYS A 229 -50.20 -19.27 -24.74
CA CYS A 229 -49.65 -18.07 -25.38
C CYS A 229 -50.07 -17.90 -26.85
N ASN A 230 -50.39 -19.00 -27.53
CA ASN A 230 -50.80 -18.99 -28.94
C ASN A 230 -52.33 -19.09 -29.13
N SER A 231 -53.11 -19.13 -28.04
CA SER A 231 -54.56 -19.10 -28.13
C SER A 231 -55.04 -17.73 -28.64
N SER A 232 -56.21 -17.70 -29.27
CA SER A 232 -56.80 -16.45 -29.79
C SER A 232 -56.99 -15.37 -28.71
N GLU A 233 -57.27 -15.78 -27.46
CA GLU A 233 -57.44 -14.89 -26.31
C GLU A 233 -56.15 -14.18 -25.89
N PHE A 234 -55.00 -14.88 -25.96
CA PHE A 234 -53.73 -14.41 -25.42
C PHE A 234 -52.67 -14.08 -26.49
N ALA A 235 -52.90 -14.38 -27.76
CA ALA A 235 -51.93 -14.24 -28.86
C ALA A 235 -51.31 -12.83 -28.98
N SER A 236 -52.07 -11.79 -28.64
CA SER A 236 -51.64 -10.39 -28.71
C SER A 236 -51.07 -9.85 -27.39
N LEU A 237 -51.03 -10.65 -26.32
CA LEU A 237 -50.64 -10.21 -24.99
C LEU A 237 -49.21 -10.68 -24.64
N PRO A 238 -48.44 -9.88 -23.89
CA PRO A 238 -47.18 -10.32 -23.33
C PRO A 238 -47.40 -11.23 -22.11
N PRO A 239 -46.43 -12.09 -21.74
CA PRO A 239 -46.50 -12.92 -20.54
C PRO A 239 -46.87 -12.17 -19.24
N SER A 240 -46.45 -10.91 -19.09
CA SER A 240 -46.80 -10.06 -17.95
C SER A 240 -48.27 -9.66 -17.86
N ARG A 241 -49.06 -9.90 -18.92
CA ARG A 241 -50.53 -9.75 -18.92
C ARG A 241 -51.23 -11.10 -18.95
N ILE A 242 -50.65 -12.10 -19.60
CA ILE A 242 -51.20 -13.46 -19.67
C ILE A 242 -51.26 -14.09 -18.28
N VAL A 243 -50.15 -14.07 -17.53
CA VAL A 243 -50.07 -14.75 -16.23
C VAL A 243 -51.08 -14.18 -15.21
N PRO A 244 -51.22 -12.85 -15.04
CA PRO A 244 -52.28 -12.30 -14.18
C PRO A 244 -53.69 -12.68 -14.63
N ARG A 245 -53.99 -12.64 -15.93
CA ARG A 245 -55.33 -13.02 -16.44
C ARG A 245 -55.67 -14.48 -16.19
N LEU A 246 -54.70 -15.38 -16.33
CA LEU A 246 -54.88 -16.79 -15.96
C LEU A 246 -55.15 -16.92 -14.47
N ALA A 247 -54.42 -16.15 -13.63
CA ALA A 247 -54.64 -16.15 -12.19
C ALA A 247 -56.04 -15.62 -11.82
N ASP A 248 -56.54 -14.59 -12.51
CA ASP A 248 -57.91 -14.08 -12.34
C ASP A 248 -58.96 -15.14 -12.73
N GLN A 249 -58.62 -16.05 -13.65
CA GLN A 249 -59.42 -17.22 -14.04
C GLN A 249 -59.20 -18.44 -13.10
N GLY A 250 -58.43 -18.29 -12.02
CA GLY A 250 -58.13 -19.37 -11.07
C GLY A 250 -57.13 -20.41 -11.59
N ARG A 251 -56.41 -20.11 -12.68
CA ARG A 251 -55.50 -21.05 -13.35
C ARG A 251 -54.05 -20.59 -13.22
N TYR A 252 -53.17 -21.46 -12.72
CA TYR A 252 -51.74 -21.18 -12.61
C TYR A 252 -50.93 -22.28 -13.30
N ILE A 253 -50.06 -21.89 -14.22
CA ILE A 253 -49.16 -22.81 -14.94
C ILE A 253 -47.71 -22.60 -14.48
N ALA A 254 -47.20 -21.37 -14.60
CA ALA A 254 -45.85 -21.00 -14.17
C ALA A 254 -45.67 -19.49 -14.04
N SER A 255 -44.54 -19.06 -13.48
CA SER A 255 -44.17 -17.64 -13.38
C SER A 255 -43.96 -16.96 -14.75
N GLU A 256 -44.08 -15.63 -14.80
CA GLU A 256 -43.80 -14.82 -16.00
C GLU A 256 -42.40 -15.07 -16.59
N SER A 257 -41.41 -15.29 -15.72
CA SER A 257 -40.03 -15.61 -16.12
C SER A 257 -39.95 -16.97 -16.80
N SER A 258 -40.73 -17.95 -16.33
CA SER A 258 -40.83 -19.27 -16.96
C SER A 258 -41.49 -19.19 -18.33
N PHE A 259 -42.60 -18.45 -18.46
CA PHE A 259 -43.24 -18.18 -19.75
C PHE A 259 -42.26 -17.56 -20.75
N CYS A 260 -41.55 -16.51 -20.33
CA CYS A 260 -40.54 -15.86 -21.16
C CYS A 260 -39.44 -16.84 -21.60
N ARG A 261 -38.97 -17.70 -20.69
CA ARG A 261 -37.92 -18.69 -20.99
C ARG A 261 -38.40 -19.75 -21.99
N VAL A 262 -39.62 -20.27 -21.84
CA VAL A 262 -40.21 -21.26 -22.76
C VAL A 262 -40.41 -20.63 -24.13
N LEU A 263 -41.04 -19.45 -24.22
CA LEU A 263 -41.22 -18.74 -25.49
C LEU A 263 -39.88 -18.43 -26.18
N ARG A 264 -38.82 -18.12 -25.41
CA ARG A 264 -37.47 -17.93 -25.98
C ARG A 264 -36.89 -19.22 -26.55
N ALA A 265 -36.99 -20.32 -25.79
CA ALA A 265 -36.48 -21.63 -26.21
C ALA A 265 -37.16 -22.11 -27.50
N HIS A 266 -38.43 -21.77 -27.70
CA HIS A 266 -39.20 -22.10 -28.91
C HIS A 266 -39.21 -20.99 -29.98
N GLY A 267 -38.40 -19.94 -29.84
CA GLY A 267 -38.31 -18.88 -30.86
C GLY A 267 -39.61 -18.08 -31.05
N GLN A 268 -40.43 -17.91 -30.01
CA GLN A 268 -41.68 -17.14 -30.05
C GLN A 268 -41.58 -15.81 -29.27
N GLN A 269 -40.45 -15.57 -28.60
CA GLN A 269 -40.15 -14.32 -27.90
C GLN A 269 -39.50 -13.29 -28.83
N HIS A 270 -40.29 -12.76 -29.77
CA HIS A 270 -39.86 -11.72 -30.71
C HIS A 270 -40.50 -10.36 -30.41
N HIS A 271 -39.92 -9.31 -30.99
CA HIS A 271 -40.51 -7.98 -30.93
C HIS A 271 -41.76 -7.92 -31.82
N ARG A 272 -42.94 -7.79 -31.21
CA ARG A 272 -44.25 -7.82 -31.91
C ARG A 272 -44.82 -6.42 -32.22
N GLY A 273 -44.03 -5.35 -32.08
CA GLY A 273 -44.47 -3.96 -32.26
C GLY A 273 -43.79 -3.25 -33.44
N ARG A 274 -44.31 -2.07 -33.81
CA ARG A 274 -43.73 -1.20 -34.86
C ARG A 274 -42.43 -0.49 -34.46
N SER A 275 -41.86 -0.82 -33.29
CA SER A 275 -40.64 -0.14 -32.85
C SER A 275 -39.46 -0.60 -33.69
N ARG A 276 -38.65 0.36 -34.14
CA ARG A 276 -37.44 0.06 -34.91
C ARG A 276 -36.48 -0.74 -34.05
N ALA A 277 -35.83 -1.74 -34.66
CA ALA A 277 -34.75 -2.46 -34.02
C ALA A 277 -33.70 -1.46 -33.46
N PRO A 278 -33.18 -1.68 -32.23
CA PRO A 278 -32.19 -0.79 -31.65
C PRO A 278 -30.95 -0.73 -32.53
N ARG A 279 -30.69 0.43 -33.12
CA ARG A 279 -29.48 0.67 -33.93
C ARG A 279 -28.29 0.89 -33.01
N ARG A 280 -27.20 0.16 -33.24
CA ARG A 280 -25.91 0.47 -32.60
C ARG A 280 -25.40 1.78 -33.17
N LEU A 281 -25.49 2.85 -32.39
CA LEU A 281 -24.84 4.12 -32.69
C LEU A 281 -23.36 4.05 -32.29
N ASN A 282 -22.49 4.74 -33.03
CA ASN A 282 -21.10 4.90 -32.64
C ASN A 282 -21.02 5.51 -31.24
N PRO A 283 -20.08 5.05 -30.40
CA PRO A 283 -19.88 5.64 -29.08
C PRO A 283 -19.46 7.12 -29.22
N PRO A 284 -19.90 8.00 -28.30
CA PRO A 284 -19.48 9.39 -28.31
C PRO A 284 -17.98 9.51 -28.03
N THR A 285 -17.35 10.57 -28.54
CA THR A 285 -15.92 10.83 -28.32
C THR A 285 -15.64 11.01 -26.83
N SER A 286 -14.64 10.28 -26.33
CA SER A 286 -14.21 10.31 -24.93
C SER A 286 -13.18 11.41 -24.72
N TYR A 287 -13.33 12.17 -23.65
CA TYR A 287 -12.36 13.19 -23.24
C TYR A 287 -12.03 13.07 -21.76
N GLN A 288 -10.78 13.34 -21.39
CA GLN A 288 -10.29 13.26 -20.01
C GLN A 288 -9.81 14.63 -19.53
N ALA A 289 -10.29 15.07 -18.37
CA ALA A 289 -9.80 16.24 -17.66
C ALA A 289 -8.96 15.80 -16.46
N THR A 290 -7.70 16.17 -16.45
CA THR A 290 -6.75 15.98 -15.34
C THR A 290 -6.61 17.23 -14.46
N GLY A 291 -7.21 18.35 -14.86
CA GLY A 291 -7.14 19.63 -14.15
C GLY A 291 -8.25 20.59 -14.57
N PRO A 292 -8.35 21.75 -13.89
CA PRO A 292 -9.36 22.77 -14.18
C PRO A 292 -9.16 23.37 -15.57
N CYS A 293 -10.25 23.86 -16.15
CA CYS A 293 -10.26 24.55 -17.45
C CYS A 293 -9.69 23.70 -18.58
N GLN A 294 -9.92 22.38 -18.56
CA GLN A 294 -9.51 21.50 -19.67
C GLN A 294 -10.68 21.08 -20.53
N ILE A 295 -11.82 20.77 -19.90
CA ILE A 295 -13.05 20.36 -20.56
C ILE A 295 -14.20 21.02 -19.84
N TRP A 296 -14.96 21.81 -20.57
CA TRP A 296 -16.20 22.39 -20.10
C TRP A 296 -17.38 21.69 -20.73
N THR A 297 -18.48 21.69 -20.01
CA THR A 297 -19.80 21.38 -20.55
C THR A 297 -20.73 22.53 -20.29
N TRP A 298 -21.68 22.74 -21.17
CA TRP A 298 -22.68 23.78 -21.01
C TRP A 298 -24.02 23.33 -21.54
N ASP A 299 -25.07 24.00 -21.08
CA ASP A 299 -26.42 23.78 -21.54
C ASP A 299 -27.30 24.98 -21.16
N ILE A 300 -28.50 25.05 -21.74
CA ILE A 300 -29.47 26.11 -21.52
C ILE A 300 -30.70 25.53 -20.86
N THR A 301 -31.20 26.20 -19.82
CA THR A 301 -32.48 25.84 -19.22
C THR A 301 -33.42 27.01 -19.15
N TRP A 302 -34.71 26.71 -19.29
CA TRP A 302 -35.77 27.68 -19.11
C TRP A 302 -36.05 27.90 -17.61
N MET A 303 -36.29 29.16 -17.29
CA MET A 303 -36.70 29.65 -15.99
C MET A 303 -38.06 30.32 -16.11
N PRO A 304 -38.98 30.10 -15.16
CA PRO A 304 -40.31 30.67 -15.21
C PRO A 304 -40.26 32.21 -15.16
N GLY A 305 -40.84 32.87 -16.15
CA GLY A 305 -40.98 34.33 -16.20
C GLY A 305 -42.15 34.85 -15.37
N PRO A 306 -42.53 36.13 -15.52
CA PRO A 306 -43.57 36.76 -14.70
C PRO A 306 -44.99 36.26 -15.00
N ILE A 307 -45.20 35.74 -16.21
CA ILE A 307 -46.50 35.27 -16.70
C ILE A 307 -46.33 33.84 -17.19
N ALA A 308 -47.35 33.00 -16.98
CA ALA A 308 -47.37 31.63 -17.47
C ALA A 308 -47.13 31.59 -19.00
N GLY A 309 -46.16 30.78 -19.42
CA GLY A 309 -45.75 30.67 -20.82
C GLY A 309 -44.65 31.66 -21.25
N SER A 310 -44.28 32.64 -20.41
CA SER A 310 -43.08 33.46 -20.59
C SER A 310 -41.90 32.87 -19.82
N PHE A 311 -40.71 32.91 -20.42
CA PHE A 311 -39.51 32.28 -19.87
C PHE A 311 -38.28 33.17 -20.00
N PHE A 312 -37.40 33.05 -19.01
CA PHE A 312 -36.01 33.47 -19.14
C PHE A 312 -35.14 32.24 -19.43
N TYR A 313 -34.04 32.45 -20.14
CA TYR A 313 -33.11 31.41 -20.57
C TYR A 313 -31.82 31.56 -19.77
N LEU A 314 -31.52 30.56 -18.94
CA LEU A 314 -30.31 30.48 -18.14
C LEU A 314 -29.28 29.60 -18.87
N TYR A 315 -28.16 30.23 -19.21
CA TYR A 315 -26.98 29.59 -19.79
C TYR A 315 -26.04 29.27 -18.63
N LEU A 316 -25.59 28.02 -18.51
CA LEU A 316 -24.58 27.62 -17.52
C LEU A 316 -23.44 26.87 -18.19
N ILE A 317 -22.21 27.27 -17.87
CA ILE A 317 -20.97 26.59 -18.27
C ILE A 317 -20.32 26.03 -17.00
N LEU A 318 -20.03 24.75 -17.01
CA LEU A 318 -19.47 23.98 -15.91
C LEU A 318 -18.13 23.37 -16.31
N ASP A 319 -17.11 23.54 -15.46
CA ASP A 319 -15.87 22.79 -15.54
C ASP A 319 -16.07 21.36 -15.02
N ILE A 320 -15.83 20.33 -15.84
CA ILE A 320 -16.15 18.95 -15.43
C ILE A 320 -15.20 18.45 -14.35
N PHE A 321 -13.98 18.98 -14.29
CA PHE A 321 -12.97 18.52 -13.34
C PHE A 321 -13.28 18.99 -11.92
N SER A 322 -13.57 20.29 -11.77
CA SER A 322 -13.83 20.90 -10.47
C SER A 322 -15.30 21.05 -10.13
N ARG A 323 -16.22 20.77 -11.06
CA ARG A 323 -17.65 21.09 -10.95
C ARG A 323 -17.91 22.57 -10.73
N LYS A 324 -16.98 23.46 -11.05
CA LYS A 324 -17.18 24.91 -10.87
C LYS A 324 -18.04 25.43 -12.01
N ILE A 325 -19.06 26.24 -11.69
CA ILE A 325 -19.74 27.05 -12.69
C ILE A 325 -18.77 28.18 -13.06
N VAL A 326 -18.26 28.13 -14.28
CA VAL A 326 -17.24 29.06 -14.80
C VAL A 326 -17.84 30.19 -15.64
N GLY A 327 -19.07 30.03 -16.10
CA GLY A 327 -19.80 31.04 -16.85
C GLY A 327 -21.30 30.86 -16.70
N TRP A 328 -22.04 31.97 -16.62
CA TRP A 328 -23.49 31.93 -16.56
C TRP A 328 -24.09 33.26 -16.98
N GLU A 329 -25.23 33.21 -17.67
CA GLU A 329 -26.05 34.41 -17.95
C GLU A 329 -27.52 34.07 -18.08
N VAL A 330 -28.36 35.10 -17.91
CA VAL A 330 -29.80 35.02 -18.08
C VAL A 330 -30.22 35.99 -19.19
N HIS A 331 -31.00 35.49 -20.15
CA HIS A 331 -31.53 36.25 -21.27
C HIS A 331 -33.03 36.01 -21.46
N GLU A 332 -33.69 36.89 -22.22
CA GLU A 332 -35.11 36.77 -22.58
C GLU A 332 -35.34 35.89 -23.81
N MET A 333 -34.28 35.59 -24.56
CA MET A 333 -34.34 34.79 -25.78
C MET A 333 -33.17 33.82 -25.87
N GLU A 334 -33.39 32.73 -26.59
CA GLU A 334 -32.39 31.71 -26.91
C GLU A 334 -31.70 32.04 -28.25
N ARG A 335 -30.42 32.45 -28.23
CA ARG A 335 -29.68 32.84 -29.46
C ARG A 335 -28.22 32.40 -29.42
N ALA A 336 -27.68 32.03 -30.58
CA ALA A 336 -26.28 31.61 -30.73
C ALA A 336 -25.29 32.75 -30.43
N GLU A 337 -25.65 34.01 -30.71
CA GLU A 337 -24.81 35.17 -30.38
C GLU A 337 -24.64 35.35 -28.86
N LEU A 338 -25.71 35.09 -28.10
CA LEU A 338 -25.69 35.19 -26.64
C LEU A 338 -24.84 34.07 -26.05
N ALA A 339 -25.03 32.83 -26.51
CA ALA A 339 -24.19 31.69 -26.15
C ALA A 339 -22.68 31.97 -26.36
N ALA A 340 -22.32 32.50 -27.53
CA ALA A 340 -20.95 32.84 -27.86
C ALA A 340 -20.36 33.88 -26.88
N GLY A 341 -21.14 34.90 -26.54
CA GLY A 341 -20.74 35.92 -25.56
C GLY A 341 -20.51 35.35 -24.16
N VAL A 342 -21.36 34.42 -23.70
CA VAL A 342 -21.22 33.75 -22.39
C VAL A 342 -19.91 32.96 -22.34
N VAL A 343 -19.59 32.21 -23.40
CA VAL A 343 -18.33 31.44 -23.48
C VAL A 343 -17.12 32.36 -23.48
N GLN A 344 -17.15 33.43 -24.27
CA GLN A 344 -16.04 34.38 -24.33
C GLN A 344 -15.75 35.01 -22.97
N ARG A 345 -16.81 35.45 -22.26
CA ARG A 345 -16.66 36.01 -20.91
C ARG A 345 -16.18 34.99 -19.88
N ALA A 346 -16.63 33.73 -19.99
CA ALA A 346 -16.14 32.65 -19.13
C ALA A 346 -14.63 32.41 -19.32
N VAL A 347 -14.14 32.38 -20.57
CA VAL A 347 -12.70 32.24 -20.86
C VAL A 347 -11.88 33.38 -20.27
N TRP A 348 -12.39 34.62 -20.35
CA TRP A 348 -11.72 35.77 -19.75
C TRP A 348 -11.74 35.74 -18.23
N ALA A 349 -12.89 35.42 -17.62
CA ALA A 349 -13.03 35.35 -16.16
C ALA A 349 -12.13 34.28 -15.53
N GLU A 350 -11.95 33.13 -16.21
CA GLU A 350 -11.04 32.06 -15.78
C GLU A 350 -9.60 32.25 -16.26
N ALA A 351 -9.31 33.35 -16.97
CA ALA A 351 -8.00 33.69 -17.53
C ALA A 351 -7.35 32.53 -18.32
N CYS A 352 -8.15 31.80 -19.10
CA CYS A 352 -7.74 30.52 -19.66
C CYS A 352 -7.68 30.47 -21.19
N ILE A 353 -7.26 31.52 -21.91
CA ILE A 353 -7.23 31.52 -23.40
C ILE A 353 -6.54 30.25 -23.97
N ALA A 354 -7.09 29.68 -25.06
CA ALA A 354 -6.72 28.37 -25.64
C ALA A 354 -6.97 27.17 -24.69
N ARG A 355 -7.74 27.41 -23.62
CA ARG A 355 -8.30 26.45 -22.68
C ARG A 355 -9.76 26.91 -22.36
N PRO A 356 -10.73 26.02 -22.10
CA PRO A 356 -10.66 24.57 -22.22
C PRO A 356 -10.36 24.13 -23.65
N LYS A 357 -9.80 22.93 -23.81
CA LYS A 357 -9.59 22.36 -25.15
C LYS A 357 -10.91 21.95 -25.79
N VAL A 358 -11.91 21.64 -24.97
CA VAL A 358 -13.20 21.09 -25.39
C VAL A 358 -14.34 21.80 -24.67
N LEU A 359 -15.34 22.21 -25.44
CA LEU A 359 -16.64 22.61 -24.92
C LEU A 359 -17.68 21.61 -25.41
N HIS A 360 -18.26 20.85 -24.48
CA HIS A 360 -19.29 19.87 -24.76
C HIS A 360 -20.70 20.44 -24.58
N ALA A 361 -21.60 20.13 -25.48
CA ALA A 361 -22.98 20.61 -25.44
C ALA A 361 -23.96 19.59 -26.01
N ASP A 362 -25.25 19.81 -25.77
CA ASP A 362 -26.29 19.06 -26.46
C ASP A 362 -26.48 19.52 -27.90
N ASN A 363 -27.33 18.80 -28.65
CA ASN A 363 -27.58 19.05 -30.06
C ASN A 363 -28.59 20.20 -30.33
N GLY A 364 -28.81 21.09 -29.36
CA GLY A 364 -29.74 22.21 -29.48
C GLY A 364 -29.39 23.20 -30.59
N ALA A 365 -30.37 23.96 -31.07
CA ALA A 365 -30.18 24.91 -32.17
C ALA A 365 -29.13 26.00 -31.89
N PRO A 366 -29.08 26.65 -30.70
CA PRO A 366 -28.05 27.67 -30.42
C PRO A 366 -26.63 27.11 -30.35
N MET A 367 -26.51 25.82 -30.02
CA MET A 367 -25.24 25.11 -29.89
C MET A 367 -24.52 24.94 -31.24
N LYS A 368 -25.28 25.02 -32.34
CA LYS A 368 -24.82 24.78 -33.72
C LYS A 368 -24.79 26.04 -34.58
N GLY A 369 -25.09 27.20 -34.02
CA GLY A 369 -25.05 28.46 -34.77
C GLY A 369 -23.65 28.77 -35.31
N VAL A 370 -23.57 29.35 -36.51
CA VAL A 370 -22.30 29.73 -37.15
C VAL A 370 -21.49 30.66 -36.25
N THR A 371 -22.15 31.65 -35.63
CA THR A 371 -21.53 32.59 -34.68
C THR A 371 -20.83 31.89 -33.53
N MET A 372 -21.46 30.85 -32.97
CA MET A 372 -20.90 30.05 -31.89
C MET A 372 -19.66 29.30 -32.36
N LYS A 373 -19.75 28.63 -33.51
CA LYS A 373 -18.63 27.88 -34.09
C LYS A 373 -17.41 28.77 -34.36
N THR A 374 -17.61 29.92 -35.01
CA THR A 374 -16.53 30.88 -35.28
C THR A 374 -15.90 31.44 -34.00
N THR A 375 -16.69 31.66 -32.96
CA THR A 375 -16.19 32.13 -31.66
C THR A 375 -15.31 31.06 -30.99
N LEU A 376 -15.74 29.80 -31.01
CA LEU A 376 -14.96 28.69 -30.46
C LEU A 376 -13.64 28.49 -31.21
N GLU A 377 -13.65 28.59 -32.54
CA GLU A 377 -12.44 28.53 -33.36
C GLU A 377 -11.45 29.65 -32.99
N ARG A 378 -11.93 30.89 -32.84
CA ARG A 378 -11.09 32.04 -32.40
C ARG A 378 -10.51 31.87 -31.01
N LEU A 379 -11.24 31.20 -30.11
CA LEU A 379 -10.79 30.94 -28.73
C LEU A 379 -9.91 29.68 -28.63
N GLY A 380 -9.72 28.93 -29.72
CA GLY A 380 -8.96 27.67 -29.74
C GLY A 380 -9.68 26.50 -29.08
N ILE A 381 -11.01 26.52 -29.02
CA ILE A 381 -11.85 25.53 -28.31
C ILE A 381 -12.49 24.57 -29.33
N THR A 382 -12.35 23.26 -29.10
CA THR A 382 -13.00 22.24 -29.92
C THR A 382 -14.44 22.02 -29.46
N ALA A 383 -15.41 22.17 -30.35
CA ALA A 383 -16.81 21.85 -30.06
C ALA A 383 -17.01 20.32 -30.01
N SER A 384 -17.74 19.85 -28.99
CA SER A 384 -18.13 18.45 -28.83
C SER A 384 -19.63 18.39 -28.59
N TYR A 385 -20.32 17.43 -29.20
CA TYR A 385 -21.78 17.33 -29.11
C TYR A 385 -22.25 15.95 -28.65
N SER A 386 -23.31 15.91 -27.84
CA SER A 386 -24.08 14.69 -27.52
C SER A 386 -24.53 13.96 -28.79
N ARG A 387 -24.84 12.66 -28.71
CA ARG A 387 -25.39 11.95 -29.88
C ARG A 387 -26.83 12.42 -30.18
N PRO A 388 -27.25 12.43 -31.45
CA PRO A 388 -28.64 12.73 -31.78
C PRO A 388 -29.59 11.78 -31.06
N ARG A 389 -30.60 12.34 -30.39
CA ARG A 389 -31.67 11.61 -29.67
C ARG A 389 -31.18 10.77 -28.48
N VAL A 390 -30.08 11.18 -27.84
CA VAL A 390 -29.60 10.60 -26.57
C VAL A 390 -29.48 11.72 -25.54
N SER A 391 -30.37 11.74 -24.54
CA SER A 391 -30.38 12.75 -23.47
C SER A 391 -29.25 12.58 -22.45
N ASN A 392 -28.62 11.40 -22.40
CA ASN A 392 -27.70 11.04 -21.31
C ASN A 392 -26.23 11.36 -21.60
N ASP A 393 -25.91 12.02 -22.71
CA ASP A 393 -24.52 12.29 -23.10
C ASP A 393 -23.98 13.59 -22.46
N ASN A 394 -24.82 14.40 -21.80
CA ASN A 394 -24.43 15.58 -21.00
C ASN A 394 -24.82 15.48 -19.50
N PRO A 395 -24.34 14.45 -18.78
CA PRO A 395 -24.79 14.16 -17.41
C PRO A 395 -24.43 15.25 -16.39
N PHE A 396 -23.37 16.03 -16.65
CA PHE A 396 -22.87 17.02 -15.72
C PHE A 396 -23.73 18.30 -15.70
N SER A 397 -24.14 18.80 -16.88
CA SER A 397 -25.08 19.92 -16.95
C SER A 397 -26.46 19.52 -16.41
N GLU A 398 -26.92 18.30 -16.69
CA GLU A 398 -28.18 17.78 -16.14
C GLU A 398 -28.16 17.73 -14.61
N ALA A 399 -27.09 17.20 -14.01
CA ALA A 399 -26.92 17.15 -12.57
C ALA A 399 -26.87 18.56 -11.94
N LEU A 400 -26.20 19.51 -12.61
CA LEU A 400 -26.16 20.91 -12.20
C LEU A 400 -27.56 21.54 -12.19
N PHE A 401 -28.33 21.37 -13.27
CA PHE A 401 -29.68 21.93 -13.33
C PHE A 401 -30.63 21.30 -12.32
N ARG A 402 -30.48 20.01 -12.04
CA ARG A 402 -31.21 19.37 -10.94
C ARG A 402 -30.88 20.05 -9.60
N THR A 403 -29.61 20.28 -9.32
CA THR A 403 -29.19 21.01 -8.10
C THR A 403 -29.76 22.45 -8.07
N CYS A 404 -29.80 23.13 -9.21
CA CYS A 404 -30.36 24.47 -9.34
C CYS A 404 -31.87 24.50 -9.06
N LYS A 405 -32.65 23.64 -9.72
CA LYS A 405 -34.13 23.67 -9.69
C LYS A 405 -34.75 23.04 -8.44
N TYR A 406 -34.06 22.10 -7.79
CA TYR A 406 -34.57 21.41 -6.60
C TYR A 406 -34.20 22.14 -5.29
N ARG A 407 -33.47 23.25 -5.36
CA ARG A 407 -33.14 24.05 -4.19
C ARG A 407 -34.40 24.69 -3.61
N GLN A 408 -34.50 24.75 -2.28
CA GLN A 408 -35.65 25.35 -1.59
C GLN A 408 -35.91 26.81 -2.00
N ALA A 409 -34.84 27.56 -2.31
CA ALA A 409 -34.93 28.96 -2.75
C ALA A 409 -35.38 29.14 -4.21
N TRP A 410 -35.64 28.06 -4.96
CA TRP A 410 -36.11 28.17 -6.35
C TRP A 410 -37.50 28.83 -6.41
N PRO A 411 -37.68 29.93 -7.17
CA PRO A 411 -38.94 30.66 -7.19
C PRO A 411 -39.99 29.93 -8.03
N ARG A 412 -40.81 29.12 -7.35
CA ARG A 412 -41.89 28.35 -7.97
C ARG A 412 -42.94 29.20 -8.69
N LYS A 413 -43.13 30.45 -8.25
CA LYS A 413 -44.07 31.40 -8.85
C LYS A 413 -43.51 32.16 -10.06
N GLY A 414 -42.26 31.92 -10.44
CA GLY A 414 -41.60 32.70 -11.49
C GLY A 414 -40.79 33.87 -10.97
N PHE A 415 -40.02 34.45 -11.87
CA PHE A 415 -39.27 35.69 -11.66
C PHE A 415 -40.06 36.87 -12.23
N ALA A 416 -40.19 37.97 -11.48
CA ALA A 416 -40.96 39.13 -11.93
C ALA A 416 -40.32 39.84 -13.13
N ASP A 417 -38.98 39.86 -13.17
CA ASP A 417 -38.20 40.47 -14.23
C ASP A 417 -36.85 39.76 -14.39
N LYS A 418 -36.14 40.11 -15.46
CA LYS A 418 -34.82 39.55 -15.77
C LYS A 418 -33.77 39.89 -14.71
N ALA A 419 -33.85 41.06 -14.06
CA ALA A 419 -32.87 41.48 -13.07
C ALA A 419 -32.97 40.64 -11.80
N GLN A 420 -34.19 40.31 -11.35
CA GLN A 420 -34.42 39.37 -10.25
C GLN A 420 -33.91 37.97 -10.58
N ALA A 421 -34.15 37.51 -11.81
CA ALA A 421 -33.62 36.24 -12.29
C ALA A 421 -32.09 36.21 -12.26
N GLN A 422 -31.43 37.26 -12.75
CA GLN A 422 -29.97 37.41 -12.69
C GLN A 422 -29.44 37.47 -11.26
N ALA A 423 -30.09 38.23 -10.38
CA ALA A 423 -29.69 38.35 -8.98
C ALA A 423 -29.77 36.99 -8.26
N TRP A 424 -30.84 36.23 -8.50
CA TRP A 424 -31.00 34.89 -7.96
C TRP A 424 -29.94 33.92 -8.48
N VAL A 425 -29.69 33.91 -9.80
CA VAL A 425 -28.66 33.04 -10.39
C VAL A 425 -27.28 33.41 -9.86
N LYS A 426 -26.96 34.70 -9.73
CA LYS A 426 -25.71 35.15 -9.10
C LYS A 426 -25.54 34.59 -7.69
N ALA A 427 -26.58 34.71 -6.86
CA ALA A 427 -26.56 34.16 -5.50
C ALA A 427 -26.44 32.63 -5.49
N PHE A 428 -27.11 31.94 -6.41
CA PHE A 428 -26.99 30.50 -6.59
C PHE A 428 -25.57 30.09 -6.98
N VAL A 429 -24.96 30.74 -7.97
CA VAL A 429 -23.61 30.43 -8.45
C VAL A 429 -22.57 30.67 -7.36
N ASN A 430 -22.67 31.78 -6.63
CA ASN A 430 -21.77 32.08 -5.51
C ASN A 430 -21.84 30.98 -4.44
N TRP A 431 -23.05 30.62 -4.02
CA TRP A 431 -23.25 29.53 -3.06
C TRP A 431 -22.75 28.18 -3.59
N TYR A 432 -23.10 27.83 -4.84
CA TYR A 432 -22.73 26.54 -5.43
C TYR A 432 -21.21 26.41 -5.54
N ASN A 433 -20.52 27.46 -5.97
CA ASN A 433 -19.08 27.43 -6.13
C ASN A 433 -18.32 27.49 -4.79
N ALA A 434 -18.78 28.32 -3.84
CA ALA A 434 -18.03 28.64 -2.62
C ALA A 434 -18.44 27.86 -1.37
N GLU A 435 -19.67 27.38 -1.27
CA GLU A 435 -20.22 26.79 -0.04
C GLU A 435 -20.72 25.35 -0.23
N HIS A 436 -21.26 25.02 -1.40
CA HIS A 436 -21.85 23.71 -1.64
C HIS A 436 -20.79 22.60 -1.60
N LEU A 437 -20.91 21.71 -0.61
CA LEU A 437 -20.05 20.54 -0.49
C LEU A 437 -20.50 19.46 -1.47
N HIS A 438 -19.85 19.39 -2.63
CA HIS A 438 -20.28 18.54 -3.74
C HIS A 438 -19.95 17.07 -3.45
N SER A 439 -20.94 16.18 -3.52
CA SER A 439 -20.78 14.76 -3.19
C SER A 439 -19.76 14.05 -4.07
N ALA A 440 -19.82 14.29 -5.39
CA ALA A 440 -18.85 13.77 -6.36
C ALA A 440 -17.43 14.33 -6.15
N LEU A 441 -17.25 15.39 -5.36
CA LEU A 441 -15.96 15.96 -4.99
C LEU A 441 -15.51 15.54 -3.57
N ARG A 442 -16.04 14.44 -3.03
CA ARG A 442 -15.82 14.04 -1.63
C ARG A 442 -16.10 15.20 -0.66
N PHE A 443 -17.15 15.98 -0.93
CA PHE A 443 -17.59 17.07 -0.08
C PHE A 443 -16.53 18.17 0.09
N VAL A 444 -15.74 18.46 -0.94
CA VAL A 444 -15.09 19.78 -1.08
C VAL A 444 -15.95 20.68 -1.97
N THR A 445 -15.74 21.99 -1.86
CA THR A 445 -16.45 22.96 -2.70
C THR A 445 -15.85 22.98 -4.11
N PRO A 446 -16.64 23.32 -5.14
CA PRO A 446 -16.12 23.47 -6.49
C PRO A 446 -14.94 24.44 -6.59
N ASN A 447 -14.98 25.57 -5.88
CA ASN A 447 -13.87 26.52 -5.83
C ASN A 447 -12.61 25.92 -5.22
N SER A 448 -12.70 25.22 -4.08
CA SER A 448 -11.52 24.60 -3.47
C SER A 448 -10.90 23.52 -4.36
N ARG A 449 -11.73 22.74 -5.08
CA ARG A 449 -11.20 21.79 -6.07
C ARG A 449 -10.52 22.53 -7.24
N HIS A 450 -11.15 23.59 -7.73
CA HIS A 450 -10.65 24.38 -8.85
C HIS A 450 -9.31 25.07 -8.53
N ALA A 451 -9.15 25.57 -7.30
CA ALA A 451 -7.92 26.18 -6.80
C ALA A 451 -6.83 25.16 -6.41
N GLY A 452 -7.11 23.85 -6.47
CA GLY A 452 -6.15 22.80 -6.13
C GLY A 452 -6.00 22.52 -4.63
N GLU A 453 -6.95 22.96 -3.80
CA GLU A 453 -6.90 22.79 -2.33
C GLU A 453 -7.40 21.41 -1.86
N GLU A 454 -8.11 20.68 -2.72
CA GLU A 454 -8.73 19.38 -2.41
C GLU A 454 -7.77 18.41 -1.69
N PRO A 455 -6.54 18.14 -2.20
CA PRO A 455 -5.68 17.13 -1.60
C PRO A 455 -5.34 17.45 -0.13
N ARG A 456 -5.08 18.72 0.17
CA ARG A 456 -4.77 19.18 1.54
C ARG A 456 -5.99 19.05 2.46
N MET A 457 -7.17 19.44 1.99
CA MET A 457 -8.40 19.35 2.78
C MET A 457 -8.78 17.89 3.08
N LEU A 458 -8.67 17.02 2.08
CA LEU A 458 -8.99 15.61 2.21
C LEU A 458 -7.98 14.87 3.10
N ALA A 459 -6.69 15.19 3.01
CA ALA A 459 -5.67 14.66 3.92
C ALA A 459 -5.97 15.00 5.38
N LYS A 460 -6.29 16.27 5.69
CA LYS A 460 -6.68 16.70 7.04
C LYS A 460 -7.89 15.92 7.57
N ARG A 461 -8.90 15.67 6.72
CA ARG A 461 -10.08 14.88 7.08
C ARG A 461 -9.74 13.40 7.30
N ALA A 462 -8.88 12.83 6.47
CA ALA A 462 -8.39 11.46 6.62
C ALA A 462 -7.67 11.27 7.98
N ASP A 463 -6.77 12.19 8.32
CA ASP A 463 -6.04 12.17 9.59
C ASP A 463 -6.97 12.30 10.80
N LEU A 464 -7.95 13.21 10.74
CA LEU A 464 -8.97 13.37 11.77
C LEU A 464 -9.77 12.07 11.98
N TYR A 465 -10.22 11.45 10.89
CA TYR A 465 -10.98 10.20 10.95
C TYR A 465 -10.13 9.04 11.48
N ALA A 466 -8.83 8.99 11.12
CA ALA A 466 -7.91 7.98 11.64
C ALA A 466 -7.71 8.13 13.16
N LYS A 467 -7.49 9.36 13.64
CA LYS A 467 -7.37 9.67 15.08
C LYS A 467 -8.64 9.32 15.85
N ALA A 468 -9.80 9.74 15.34
CA ALA A 468 -11.09 9.44 15.96
C ALA A 468 -11.34 7.93 16.06
N ARG A 469 -11.02 7.18 14.99
CA ARG A 469 -11.15 5.73 14.96
C ARG A 469 -10.21 5.02 15.93
N ALA A 470 -8.96 5.49 16.05
CA ALA A 470 -8.00 4.96 17.01
C ALA A 470 -8.49 5.18 18.45
N ALA A 471 -9.10 6.33 18.74
CA ALA A 471 -9.60 6.67 20.07
C ALA A 471 -10.82 5.83 20.51
N ASN A 472 -11.72 5.45 19.59
CA ASN A 472 -12.97 4.76 19.95
C ASN A 472 -13.33 3.60 18.99
N PRO A 473 -12.50 2.57 18.78
CA PRO A 473 -12.65 1.61 17.67
C PRO A 473 -14.04 0.96 17.53
N GLN A 474 -14.75 0.77 18.66
CA GLN A 474 -16.08 0.17 18.72
C GLN A 474 -17.16 0.97 17.95
N ARG A 475 -16.99 2.28 17.71
CA ARG A 475 -17.95 3.08 16.91
C ARG A 475 -17.85 2.83 15.40
N TRP A 476 -16.84 2.09 14.94
CA TRP A 476 -16.61 1.83 13.51
C TRP A 476 -16.82 0.35 13.17
N THR A 477 -18.03 -0.01 12.74
CA THR A 477 -18.38 -1.37 12.29
C THR A 477 -17.85 -1.71 10.88
N GLY A 478 -17.34 -0.71 10.14
CA GLY A 478 -16.88 -0.86 8.76
C GLY A 478 -15.77 0.12 8.35
N LYS A 479 -15.59 0.28 7.03
CA LYS A 479 -14.63 1.24 6.48
C LYS A 479 -15.10 2.67 6.76
N ALA A 480 -14.17 3.54 7.13
CA ALA A 480 -14.42 4.97 7.24
C ALA A 480 -14.75 5.57 5.86
N ARG A 481 -15.35 6.77 5.86
CA ARG A 481 -15.64 7.52 4.65
C ARG A 481 -14.37 7.71 3.81
N ASN A 482 -14.51 7.64 2.49
CA ASN A 482 -13.38 7.83 1.59
C ASN A 482 -12.98 9.31 1.50
N TRP A 483 -11.80 9.62 2.02
CA TRP A 483 -11.15 10.93 1.95
C TRP A 483 -9.91 10.91 1.05
N GLN A 484 -9.83 10.01 0.07
CA GLN A 484 -8.76 10.04 -0.93
C GLN A 484 -9.08 11.07 -2.03
N PRO A 485 -8.06 11.79 -2.55
CA PRO A 485 -8.22 12.70 -3.67
C PRO A 485 -8.84 12.04 -4.90
N ILE A 486 -9.60 12.82 -5.65
CA ILE A 486 -10.21 12.35 -6.89
C ILE A 486 -9.20 12.48 -8.01
N GLY A 487 -9.14 11.44 -8.86
CA GLY A 487 -8.29 11.43 -10.04
C GLY A 487 -8.88 12.24 -11.21
N PRO A 488 -8.43 11.94 -12.44
CA PRO A 488 -8.98 12.55 -13.65
C PRO A 488 -10.47 12.24 -13.83
N VAL A 489 -11.21 13.20 -14.40
CA VAL A 489 -12.64 13.08 -14.71
C VAL A 489 -12.81 12.83 -16.20
N TRP A 490 -13.69 11.90 -16.55
CA TRP A 490 -13.98 11.56 -17.94
C TRP A 490 -15.34 12.10 -18.38
N LEU A 491 -15.37 12.71 -19.55
CA LEU A 491 -16.57 12.87 -20.35
C LEU A 491 -16.64 11.66 -21.29
N ASN A 492 -17.77 10.94 -21.26
CA ASN A 492 -18.01 9.75 -22.09
C ASN A 492 -16.93 8.65 -21.96
N PRO A 493 -16.72 8.04 -20.77
CA PRO A 493 -15.66 7.06 -20.56
C PRO A 493 -15.81 5.82 -21.46
N GLN A 494 -14.70 5.33 -22.02
CA GLN A 494 -14.68 4.07 -22.75
C GLN A 494 -14.95 2.91 -21.79
N ARG A 495 -15.67 1.87 -22.25
CA ARG A 495 -16.07 0.70 -21.44
C ARG A 495 -14.91 -0.06 -20.76
N ASN A 496 -13.67 0.17 -21.19
CA ASN A 496 -12.46 -0.44 -20.64
C ASN A 496 -11.85 0.32 -19.45
N VAL A 497 -12.34 1.51 -19.10
CA VAL A 497 -11.95 2.21 -17.87
C VAL A 497 -12.68 1.54 -16.70
N SER A 498 -11.93 0.83 -15.85
CA SER A 498 -12.44 0.01 -14.75
C SER A 498 -13.61 0.68 -14.00
N ALA A 499 -14.71 -0.06 -13.83
CA ALA A 499 -15.98 0.39 -13.24
C ALA A 499 -15.89 1.09 -11.86
N ALA A 500 -14.73 1.05 -11.19
CA ALA A 500 -14.47 1.80 -9.97
C ALA A 500 -14.38 3.32 -10.18
N GLY A 501 -13.89 3.80 -11.33
CA GLY A 501 -13.73 5.24 -11.61
C GLY A 501 -15.01 5.96 -12.04
N ILE A 502 -16.02 5.22 -12.50
CA ILE A 502 -17.24 5.79 -13.08
C ILE A 502 -18.30 6.05 -11.99
N ARG A 503 -18.35 5.23 -10.93
CA ARG A 503 -19.36 5.36 -9.86
C ARG A 503 -19.18 6.60 -8.98
N ASP A 504 -17.99 7.20 -8.97
CA ASP A 504 -17.70 8.39 -8.19
C ASP A 504 -17.88 9.71 -8.98
N ALA A 505 -18.11 9.62 -10.30
CA ALA A 505 -18.07 10.79 -11.19
C ALA A 505 -19.45 11.40 -11.51
N ALA A 506 -20.57 10.72 -11.25
CA ALA A 506 -21.92 11.19 -11.57
C ALA A 506 -22.67 11.72 -10.34
#